data_AF-A0A163V559-F1
#
_entry.id   AF-A0A163V559-F1
#
_cell.length_a   1.000
_cell.length_b   1.000
_cell.length_c   1.000
_cell.angle_alpha   90.00
_cell.angle_beta   90.00
_cell.angle_gamma   90.00
#
_symmetry.space_group_name_H-M   'P 1'
#
loop_
_entity.id
_entity.type
_entity.pdbx_description
1 polymer ?
#
loop_
_entity_poly.entity_id
_entity_poly.type
_entity_poly.pdbx_seq_one_letter_code
_entity_poly.pdbx_strand_id
1 'polypeptide(L)' 'MAVAANSSFTLKQLVEEIAPKRFLRDPLGLFSGYRAFRVYVHLNGMSDGELARLGLTRKELPEVVSRIMLDNRQAAA' A
#
# COMPACT_ATOMS: atom_id res chain seq x y z
N MET A 1 1.64 29.48 -16.80
CA MET A 1 0.44 29.28 -15.96
C MET A 1 0.56 27.91 -15.29
N ALA A 2 0.49 27.88 -13.97
CA ALA A 2 0.86 26.73 -13.14
C ALA A 2 -0.19 25.61 -13.22
N VAL A 3 0.24 24.42 -13.67
CA VAL A 3 -0.52 23.18 -13.48
C VAL A 3 -0.31 22.77 -12.03
N ALA A 4 -1.30 23.08 -11.19
CA ALA A 4 -1.29 22.72 -9.78
C ALA A 4 -1.18 21.20 -9.63
N ALA A 5 -0.10 20.76 -8.99
CA ALA A 5 0.05 19.43 -8.45
C ALA A 5 -1.02 19.21 -7.36
N ASN A 6 -2.19 18.69 -7.75
CA ASN A 6 -3.25 18.30 -6.82
C ASN A 6 -3.46 16.78 -6.83
N SER A 7 -2.36 16.03 -6.85
CA SER A 7 -2.37 14.56 -6.79
C SER A 7 -2.20 14.12 -5.34
N SER A 8 -3.13 14.51 -4.46
CA SER A 8 -3.17 14.04 -3.08
C SER A 8 -3.71 12.61 -2.96
N PHE A 9 -3.66 11.80 -4.03
CA PHE A 9 -3.93 10.36 -3.97
C PHE A 9 -2.72 9.67 -3.36
N THR A 10 -2.65 9.73 -2.04
CA THR A 10 -1.50 9.22 -1.28
C THR A 10 -1.53 7.69 -1.28
N LEU A 11 -0.35 7.06 -1.28
CA LEU A 11 -0.21 5.60 -1.22
C LEU A 11 -1.03 4.98 -0.08
N LYS A 12 -1.20 5.73 1.01
CA LYS A 12 -2.05 5.39 2.14
C LYS A 12 -3.53 5.23 1.75
N GLN A 13 -4.08 6.14 0.93
CA GLN A 13 -5.45 6.05 0.43
C GLN A 13 -5.64 4.87 -0.51
N LEU A 14 -4.67 4.61 -1.41
CA LEU A 14 -4.68 3.44 -2.28
C LEU A 14 -4.71 2.13 -1.46
N VAL A 15 -3.89 2.05 -0.42
CA VAL A 15 -3.87 0.90 0.50
C VAL A 15 -5.19 0.74 1.26
N GLU A 16 -5.80 1.84 1.72
CA GLU A 16 -7.10 1.83 2.40
C GLU A 16 -8.25 1.41 1.47
N GLU A 17 -8.21 1.80 0.20
CA GLU A 17 -9.21 1.41 -0.80
C GLU A 17 -9.07 -0.06 -1.22
N ILE A 18 -7.85 -0.49 -1.57
CA ILE A 18 -7.59 -1.88 -1.98
C ILE A 18 -7.92 -2.82 -0.83
N ALA A 19 -7.54 -2.44 0.38
CA ALA A 19 -7.60 -3.32 1.52
C ALA A 19 -8.06 -2.49 2.72
N PRO A 20 -9.34 -2.36 3.05
CA PRO A 20 -9.76 -1.57 4.22
C PRO A 20 -9.41 -2.27 5.55
N LYS A 21 -9.03 -1.50 6.59
CA LYS A 21 -8.85 -2.00 7.99
C LYS A 21 -10.22 -2.31 8.62
N ARG A 22 -10.93 -3.31 8.09
CA ARG A 22 -12.28 -3.66 8.58
C ARG A 22 -12.28 -4.52 9.85
N PHE A 23 -11.14 -5.14 10.18
CA PHE A 23 -11.02 -6.03 11.33
C PHE A 23 -10.05 -5.45 12.35
N LEU A 24 -10.54 -5.17 13.56
CA LEU A 24 -9.72 -4.75 14.71
C LEU A 24 -8.87 -5.88 15.29
N ARG A 25 -9.17 -7.15 14.93
CA ARG A 25 -8.44 -8.33 15.40
C ARG A 25 -7.82 -9.06 14.20
N ASP A 26 -6.50 -9.18 14.22
CA ASP A 26 -5.75 -9.97 13.26
C ASP A 26 -5.02 -11.11 13.97
N PRO A 27 -5.75 -12.16 14.40
CA PRO A 27 -5.13 -13.31 15.01
C PRO A 27 -4.15 -13.93 14.00
N LEU A 28 -2.87 -13.98 14.40
CA LEU A 28 -1.76 -14.55 13.62
C LEU A 28 -1.26 -13.75 12.41
N GLY A 29 -1.72 -12.51 12.19
CA GLY A 29 -1.22 -11.68 11.08
C GLY A 29 -1.74 -12.09 9.69
N LEU A 30 -2.78 -12.92 9.64
CA LEU A 30 -3.35 -13.45 8.39
C LEU A 30 -4.01 -12.35 7.56
N PHE A 31 -4.74 -11.43 8.19
CA PHE A 31 -5.41 -10.34 7.49
C PHE A 31 -4.42 -9.27 7.05
N SER A 32 -3.42 -8.94 7.87
CA SER A 32 -2.33 -8.05 7.48
C SER A 32 -1.49 -8.63 6.34
N GLY A 33 -1.21 -9.93 6.37
CA GLY A 33 -0.55 -10.64 5.27
C GLY A 33 -1.37 -10.62 3.98
N TYR A 34 -2.68 -10.87 4.06
CA TYR A 34 -3.58 -10.79 2.91
C TYR A 34 -3.68 -9.38 2.34
N ARG A 35 -3.75 -8.34 3.18
CA ARG A 35 -3.76 -6.93 2.74
C ARG A 35 -2.45 -6.57 2.04
N ALA A 36 -1.31 -6.97 2.61
CA ALA A 36 0.00 -6.76 2.02
C ALA A 36 0.14 -7.47 0.66
N PHE A 37 -0.35 -8.71 0.55
CA PHE A 37 -0.38 -9.46 -0.70
C PHE A 37 -1.24 -8.77 -1.77
N ARG A 38 -2.43 -8.27 -1.42
CA ARG A 38 -3.28 -7.54 -2.37
C ARG A 38 -2.64 -6.26 -2.88
N VAL A 39 -1.98 -5.50 -1.99
CA VAL A 39 -1.23 -4.30 -2.38
C VAL A 39 -0.08 -4.67 -3.31
N TYR A 40 0.67 -5.73 -2.99
CA TYR A 40 1.74 -6.22 -3.86
C TYR A 40 1.23 -6.57 -5.26
N VAL A 41 0.17 -7.39 -5.36
CA VAL A 41 -0.40 -7.81 -6.66
C VAL A 41 -0.87 -6.60 -7.47
N HIS A 42 -1.50 -5.62 -6.81
CA HIS A 42 -1.97 -4.40 -7.46
C HIS A 42 -0.80 -3.56 -7.98
N LEU A 43 0.20 -3.27 -7.14
CA LEU A 43 1.38 -2.49 -7.54
C LEU A 43 2.23 -3.21 -8.58
N ASN A 44 2.33 -4.54 -8.52
CA ASN A 44 3.05 -5.33 -9.50
C ASN A 44 2.34 -5.37 -10.87
N GLY A 45 1.01 -5.19 -10.87
CA GLY A 45 0.20 -5.05 -12.08
C GLY A 45 0.27 -3.65 -12.70
N MET A 46 0.75 -2.64 -11.98
CA MET A 46 0.89 -1.27 -12.49
C MET A 46 2.07 -1.15 -13.47
N SER A 47 1.90 -0.27 -14.45
CA SER A 47 2.99 0.16 -15.33
C SER A 47 3.99 1.03 -14.59
N ASP A 48 5.22 1.13 -15.12
CA ASP A 48 6.26 1.96 -14.51
C ASP A 48 5.87 3.44 -14.43
N GLY A 49 5.08 3.92 -15.40
CA GLY A 49 4.54 5.28 -15.38
C GLY A 49 3.52 5.52 -14.27
N GLU A 50 2.74 4.50 -13.90
CA GLU A 50 1.80 4.57 -12.77
C GLU A 50 2.51 4.48 -11.42
N LEU A 51 3.51 3.61 -11.30
CA LEU A 51 4.37 3.53 -10.12
C LEU A 51 5.13 4.85 -9.90
N ALA A 52 5.65 5.45 -10.97
CA ALA A 52 6.34 6.74 -10.89
C ALA A 52 5.43 7.88 -10.39
N ARG A 53 4.13 7.85 -10.73
CA ARG A 53 3.14 8.81 -10.20
C ARG A 53 2.92 8.66 -8.70
N LEU A 54 3.16 7.47 -8.15
CA LEU A 54 3.14 7.19 -6.71
C LEU A 54 4.49 7.46 -6.03
N GLY A 55 5.51 7.91 -6.79
CA GLY A 55 6.87 8.08 -6.28
C GLY A 55 7.56 6.74 -5.97
N LEU A 56 7.12 5.66 -6.61
CA LEU A 56 7.67 4.32 -6.42
C LEU A 56 8.38 3.82 -7.67
N THR A 57 9.39 2.99 -7.45
CA THR A 57 10.00 2.14 -8.47
C THR A 57 9.67 0.66 -8.20
N ARG A 58 9.70 -0.18 -9.25
CA ARG A 58 9.45 -1.64 -9.10
C ARG A 58 10.35 -2.31 -8.05
N LYS A 59 11.55 -1.79 -7.86
CA LYS A 59 12.54 -2.31 -6.90
C LYS A 59 12.13 -2.07 -5.45
N GLU A 60 11.33 -1.04 -5.19
CA GLU A 60 10.87 -0.64 -3.86
C GLU A 60 9.59 -1.37 -3.44
N LEU A 61 8.91 -2.07 -4.36
CA LEU A 61 7.66 -2.79 -4.05
C LEU A 61 7.78 -3.80 -2.90
N PRO A 62 8.83 -4.65 -2.81
CA PRO A 62 8.98 -5.58 -1.69
C PRO A 62 9.13 -4.86 -0.35
N GLU A 63 9.81 -3.71 -0.34
CA GLU A 63 10.03 -2.89 0.85
C GLU A 63 8.74 -2.21 1.32
N VAL A 64 7.96 -1.65 0.39
CA VAL A 64 6.64 -1.06 0.67
C VAL A 64 5.70 -2.08 1.30
N VAL A 65 5.64 -3.29 0.75
CA VAL A 65 4.80 -4.39 1.26
C VAL A 65 5.24 -4.81 2.67
N SER A 66 6.55 -4.93 2.90
CA SER A 66 7.12 -5.27 4.20
C SER A 66 6.78 -4.20 5.26
N ARG A 67 6.83 -2.92 4.88
CA ARG A 67 6.46 -1.80 5.75
C ARG A 67 4.98 -1.83 6.13
N ILE A 68 4.10 -2.15 5.18
CA ILE A 68 2.66 -2.33 5.45
C ILE A 68 2.40 -3.48 6.43
N MET A 69 3.13 -4.58 6.33
CA MET A 69 3.03 -5.70 7.28
C MET A 69 3.46 -5.27 8.69
N LEU A 70 4.58 -4.55 8.80
CA LEU A 70 5.11 -4.06 10.08
C LEU A 70 4.19 -3.03 10.75
N ASP A 71 3.69 -2.05 10.01
CA ASP A 71 2.75 -1.03 10.52
C ASP A 71 1.45 -1.65 11.04
N ASN A 72 0.95 -2.70 10.38
CA ASN A 72 -0.24 -3.41 10.84
C ASN A 72 0.03 -4.25 12.09
N ARG A 73 1.26 -4.73 12.30
CA ARG A 73 1.66 -5.49 13.49
C ARG A 73 1.81 -4.59 14.72
N GLN A 74 2.32 -3.36 14.55
CA GLN A 74 2.40 -2.38 15.64
C GLN A 74 1.03 -1.82 16.05
N ALA A 75 0.08 -1.72 15.11
CA ALA A 75 -1.28 -1.28 15.42
C ALA A 75 -2.14 -2.35 16.14
N ALA A 76 -1.66 -3.60 16.22
CA ALA A 76 -2.34 -4.73 16.87
C ALA A 76 -1.73 -5.12 18.23
N ALA A 77 -0.66 -4.44 18.65
CA ALA A 77 -0.03 -4.58 19.98
C ALA A 77 -0.62 -3.54 20.94
#